data_AF-T0M982-F1
#
_entry.id   AF-T0M982-F1
#
_cell.length_a   1.000
_cell.length_b   1.000
_cell.length_c   1.000
_cell.angle_alpha   90.00
_cell.angle_beta   90.00
_cell.angle_gamma   90.00
#
_symmetry.space_group_name_H-M   'P 1'
#
loop_
_entity.id
_entity.type
_entity.pdbx_description
1 polymer ?
#
loop_
_entity_poly.entity_id
_entity_poly.type
_entity_poly.pdbx_seq_one_letter_code
_entity_poly.pdbx_strand_id
1 'polypeptide(L)'
;MRIPSAPPKGKRMELRFPDSAGNQYLQFAVILGMGLDGIENKIDPPESMERNIFDMNPEERKKYGIKSMPASLGQAIETFGQSELMKKIFGEYVYNNLLRLKEKEWDEFRSHVTDWEIDRYLDIY
;
A
#
# COMPACT_ATOMS: atom_id res chain seq x y z
N MET A 1 6.03 -1.32 9.55
CA MET A 1 6.99 -0.20 9.71
C MET A 1 8.06 -0.62 10.71
N ARG A 2 9.33 -0.28 10.49
CA ARG A 2 10.42 -0.64 11.41
C ARG A 2 11.09 0.61 11.94
N ILE A 3 11.45 0.60 13.22
CA ILE A 3 12.34 1.59 13.83
C ILE A 3 13.70 0.92 14.03
N PRO A 4 14.75 1.28 13.26
CA PRO A 4 16.07 0.71 13.45
C PRO A 4 16.67 1.16 14.79
N SER A 5 17.42 0.26 15.44
CA SER A 5 18.30 0.65 16.55
C SER A 5 19.41 1.55 16.00
N ALA A 6 19.46 2.80 16.47
CA ALA A 6 20.38 3.81 16.00
C ALA A 6 20.66 4.87 17.08
N PRO A 7 21.84 5.52 17.07
CA PRO A 7 22.12 6.66 17.94
C PRO A 7 21.17 7.83 17.65
N PRO A 8 21.08 8.86 18.53
CA PRO A 8 20.11 9.95 18.38
C PRO A 8 20.06 10.62 17.01
N LYS A 9 21.23 10.86 16.38
CA LYS A 9 21.31 11.46 15.02
C LYS A 9 20.85 10.52 13.90
N GLY A 10 20.77 9.22 14.15
CA GLY A 10 20.36 8.21 13.18
C GLY A 10 18.92 7.72 13.35
N LYS A 11 18.15 8.30 14.29
CA LYS A 11 16.74 7.96 14.52
C LYS A 11 15.94 8.24 13.26
N ARG A 12 15.26 7.21 12.77
CA ARG A 12 14.45 7.26 11.55
C ARG A 12 13.41 6.17 11.56
N MET A 13 12.45 6.30 10.66
CA MET A 13 11.42 5.32 10.39
C MET A 13 11.70 4.65 9.05
N GLU A 14 11.67 3.33 9.01
CA GLU A 14 11.88 2.53 7.81
C GLU A 14 10.53 1.99 7.32
N LEU A 15 10.07 2.55 6.19
CA LEU A 15 8.90 2.07 5.47
C LEU A 15 9.35 0.99 4.46
N ARG A 16 8.74 -0.20 4.56
CA ARG A 16 9.15 -1.40 3.81
C ARG A 16 8.14 -1.85 2.75
N PHE A 17 7.06 -1.09 2.61
CA PHE A 17 6.01 -1.38 1.64
C PHE A 17 6.23 -0.71 0.27
N PRO A 18 6.95 0.42 0.10
CA PRO A 18 7.26 0.92 -1.23
C PRO A 18 8.26 0.02 -1.94
N ASP A 19 8.03 -0.25 -3.22
CA ASP A 19 8.96 -0.93 -4.12
C ASP A 19 9.51 0.03 -5.19
N SER A 20 10.44 -0.46 -6.02
CA SER A 20 11.10 0.32 -7.07
C SER A 20 10.28 0.48 -8.36
N ALA A 21 9.13 -0.18 -8.50
CA ALA A 21 8.27 -0.04 -9.68
C ALA A 21 7.45 1.26 -9.64
N GLY A 22 7.22 1.80 -8.43
CA GLY A 22 6.56 3.09 -8.25
C GLY A 22 7.44 4.29 -8.60
N ASN A 23 6.81 5.41 -8.94
CA ASN A 23 7.50 6.68 -9.14
C ASN A 23 8.00 7.23 -7.80
N GLN A 24 9.32 7.37 -7.64
CA GLN A 24 9.97 7.80 -6.40
C GLN A 24 9.49 9.17 -5.92
N TYR A 25 9.22 10.11 -6.82
CA TYR A 25 8.72 11.44 -6.46
C TYR A 25 7.31 11.36 -5.86
N LEU A 26 6.42 10.58 -6.48
CA LEU A 26 5.06 10.39 -5.98
C LEU A 26 5.07 9.64 -4.65
N GLN A 27 5.93 8.63 -4.50
CA GLN A 27 6.10 7.89 -3.25
C GLN A 27 6.56 8.82 -2.12
N PHE A 28 7.60 9.64 -2.33
CA PHE A 28 8.06 10.58 -1.30
C PHE A 28 7.04 11.66 -0.98
N ALA A 29 6.28 12.15 -1.98
CA ALA A 29 5.18 13.09 -1.75
C ALA A 29 4.12 12.49 -0.81
N VAL A 30 3.72 11.23 -1.03
CA VAL A 30 2.77 10.52 -0.16
C VAL A 30 3.34 10.29 1.24
N ILE A 31 4.58 9.80 1.34
CA ILE A 31 5.23 9.52 2.62
C ILE A 31 5.36 10.78 3.48
N LEU A 32 5.75 11.91 2.85
CA LEU A 32 5.82 13.18 3.54
C LEU A 32 4.42 13.69 3.90
N GLY A 33 3.49 13.66 2.96
CA GLY A 33 2.12 14.13 3.16
C GLY A 33 1.38 13.39 4.27
N MET A 34 1.47 12.06 4.31
CA MET A 34 0.87 11.25 5.38
C MET A 34 1.51 11.52 6.74
N GLY A 35 2.83 11.76 6.77
CA GLY A 35 3.54 12.08 8.00
C GLY A 35 3.15 13.45 8.57
N LEU A 36 3.04 14.44 7.69
CA LEU A 36 2.60 15.79 8.06
C LEU A 36 1.14 15.79 8.53
N ASP A 37 0.25 15.08 7.83
CA ASP A 37 -1.16 14.96 8.21
C ASP A 37 -1.32 14.31 9.60
N GLY A 38 -0.55 13.25 9.89
CA GLY A 38 -0.52 12.64 11.22
C GLY A 38 -0.04 13.58 12.33
N ILE A 39 0.96 14.42 12.05
CA ILE A 39 1.46 15.43 13.00
C ILE A 39 0.42 16.54 13.23
N GLU A 40 -0.15 17.08 12.15
CA GLU A 40 -1.13 18.17 12.19
C GLU A 40 -2.40 17.75 12.96
N ASN A 41 -2.89 16.55 12.68
CA ASN A 41 -4.09 15.98 13.30
C ASN A 41 -3.82 15.25 14.62
N LYS A 42 -2.56 15.22 15.09
CA LYS A 42 -2.13 14.52 16.33
C LYS A 42 -2.63 13.07 16.39
N ILE A 43 -2.46 12.34 15.30
CA ILE A 43 -2.89 10.95 15.20
C ILE A 43 -1.89 10.08 15.96
N ASP A 44 -2.35 9.43 17.03
CA ASP A 44 -1.54 8.47 17.76
C ASP A 44 -1.35 7.18 16.93
N PRO A 45 -0.11 6.70 16.78
CA PRO A 45 0.13 5.41 16.15
C PRO A 45 -0.40 4.27 17.04
N PRO A 46 -0.80 3.14 16.44
CA PRO A 46 -1.17 1.95 17.21
C PRO A 46 0.04 1.41 18.00
N GLU A 47 -0.25 0.55 18.99
CA GLU A 47 0.78 -0.13 19.76
C GLU A 47 1.75 -0.92 18.87
N SER A 48 3.02 -0.94 19.26
CA SER A 48 4.06 -1.63 18.50
C SER A 48 3.85 -3.15 18.53
N MET A 49 3.82 -3.76 17.35
CA MET A 49 3.78 -5.22 17.23
C MET A 49 5.20 -5.79 17.19
N GLU A 50 5.62 -6.44 18.28
CA GLU A 50 6.94 -7.06 18.41
C GLU A 50 6.99 -8.53 17.95
N ARG A 51 5.82 -9.15 17.74
CA ARG A 51 5.71 -10.53 17.29
C ARG A 51 5.82 -10.64 15.77
N ASN A 52 6.24 -11.80 15.30
CA ASN A 52 6.24 -12.10 13.88
C ASN A 52 4.80 -12.23 13.35
N ILE A 53 4.36 -11.27 12.53
CA ILE A 53 3.01 -11.25 11.95
C ILE A 53 2.82 -12.39 10.94
N PHE A 54 3.90 -12.90 10.34
CA PHE A 54 3.84 -14.00 9.37
C PHE A 54 3.40 -15.31 10.01
N ASP A 55 3.70 -15.52 11.29
CA ASP A 55 3.35 -16.73 12.03
C ASP A 55 1.93 -16.66 12.63
N MET A 56 1.29 -15.49 12.58
CA MET A 56 -0.06 -15.31 13.11
C MET A 56 -1.12 -15.83 12.15
N ASN A 57 -2.10 -16.54 12.70
CA ASN A 57 -3.29 -16.93 11.95
C ASN A 57 -4.25 -15.73 11.73
N PRO A 58 -5.26 -15.85 10.85
CA PRO A 58 -6.20 -14.76 10.57
C PRO A 58 -6.98 -14.26 11.81
N GLU A 59 -7.32 -15.14 12.76
CA GLU A 59 -8.06 -14.77 13.97
C GLU A 59 -7.20 -13.95 14.92
N GLU A 60 -5.93 -14.32 15.10
CA GLU A 60 -4.96 -13.58 15.89
C GLU A 60 -4.70 -12.20 15.30
N ARG A 61 -4.51 -12.11 13.98
CA ARG A 61 -4.35 -10.82 13.30
C ARG A 61 -5.55 -9.90 13.55
N LYS A 62 -6.77 -10.44 13.46
CA LYS A 62 -8.00 -9.70 13.74
C LYS A 62 -8.08 -9.25 15.20
N LYS A 63 -7.69 -10.11 16.15
CA LYS A 63 -7.65 -9.78 17.58
C LYS A 63 -6.71 -8.61 17.88
N TYR A 64 -5.57 -8.53 17.19
CA TYR A 64 -4.62 -7.43 17.33
C TYR A 64 -4.91 -6.24 16.41
N GLY A 65 -6.04 -6.23 15.70
CA GLY A 65 -6.42 -5.14 14.79
C GLY A 65 -5.48 -4.97 13.59
N ILE A 66 -4.72 -6.02 13.23
CA ILE A 66 -3.78 -5.98 12.11
C ILE A 66 -4.57 -6.05 10.81
N LYS A 67 -4.57 -4.94 10.07
CA LYS A 67 -5.14 -4.87 8.72
C LYS A 67 -4.09 -5.26 7.69
N SER A 68 -4.50 -6.05 6.71
CA SER A 68 -3.65 -6.38 5.55
C SER A 68 -3.63 -5.23 4.55
N MET A 69 -2.53 -5.13 3.79
CA MET A 69 -2.47 -4.29 2.60
C MET A 69 -3.43 -4.82 1.52
N PRO A 70 -3.83 -3.98 0.54
CA PRO A 70 -4.59 -4.43 -0.62
C PRO A 70 -3.93 -5.64 -1.29
N ALA A 71 -4.72 -6.66 -1.64
CA ALA A 71 -4.21 -7.91 -2.21
C ALA A 71 -3.95 -7.84 -3.72
N SER A 72 -4.45 -6.79 -4.38
CA SER A 72 -4.29 -6.57 -5.81
C SER A 72 -4.22 -5.08 -6.14
N LEU A 73 -3.74 -4.77 -7.34
CA LEU A 73 -3.77 -3.41 -7.87
C LEU A 73 -5.20 -2.87 -7.91
N GLY A 74 -6.19 -3.68 -8.30
CA GLY A 74 -7.60 -3.28 -8.30
C GLY A 74 -8.10 -2.82 -6.92
N GLN A 75 -7.81 -3.57 -5.85
CA GLN A 75 -8.18 -3.16 -4.48
C GLN A 75 -7.41 -1.90 -4.03
N ALA A 76 -6.16 -1.75 -4.45
CA ALA A 76 -5.36 -0.56 -4.14
C ALA A 76 -5.94 0.69 -4.82
N ILE A 77 -6.37 0.57 -6.08
CA ILE A 77 -7.05 1.65 -6.84
C ILE A 77 -8.35 2.05 -6.15
N GLU A 78 -9.20 1.09 -5.77
CA GLU A 78 -10.46 1.37 -5.07
C GLU A 78 -10.21 2.12 -3.75
N THR A 79 -9.26 1.63 -2.94
CA THR A 79 -8.90 2.25 -1.67
C THR A 79 -8.32 3.66 -1.88
N PHE A 80 -7.48 3.84 -2.90
CA PHE A 80 -6.90 5.13 -3.25
C PHE A 80 -7.97 6.11 -3.73
N GLY A 81 -8.92 5.65 -4.54
CA GLY A 81 -10.04 6.41 -5.12
C GLY A 81 -10.99 7.01 -4.08
N GLN A 82 -11.03 6.43 -2.88
CA GLN A 82 -11.84 6.89 -1.74
C GLN A 82 -11.04 7.79 -0.77
N SER A 83 -9.77 8.06 -1.03
CA SER A 83 -8.90 8.77 -0.11
C SER A 83 -8.83 10.28 -0.39
N GLU A 84 -9.53 11.06 0.43
CA GLU A 84 -9.43 12.53 0.41
C GLU A 84 -8.02 13.03 0.72
N LEU A 85 -7.26 12.31 1.55
CA LEU A 85 -5.87 12.66 1.85
C LEU A 85 -4.98 12.51 0.60
N MET A 86 -5.13 11.43 -0.17
CA MET A 86 -4.38 11.28 -1.42
C MET A 86 -4.75 12.37 -2.42
N LYS A 87 -6.03 12.72 -2.53
CA LYS A 87 -6.49 13.83 -3.37
C LYS A 87 -5.88 15.17 -2.95
N LYS A 88 -5.79 15.44 -1.64
CA LYS A 88 -5.12 16.63 -1.09
C LYS A 88 -3.61 16.65 -1.39
N ILE A 89 -2.92 15.52 -1.21
CA ILE A 89 -1.46 15.41 -1.41
C ILE A 89 -1.09 15.62 -2.89
N PHE A 90 -1.81 14.97 -3.80
CA PHE A 90 -1.49 15.01 -5.23
C PHE A 90 -2.09 16.22 -5.95
N GLY A 91 -3.14 16.82 -5.39
CA GLY A 91 -4.00 17.73 -6.12
C GLY A 91 -4.85 17.00 -7.17
N GLU A 92 -5.89 17.67 -7.62
CA GLU A 92 -6.93 17.05 -8.46
C GLU A 92 -6.39 16.50 -9.79
N TYR A 93 -5.49 17.23 -10.43
CA TYR A 93 -4.95 16.83 -11.73
C TYR A 93 -4.13 15.53 -11.66
N VAL A 94 -3.17 15.43 -10.74
CA VAL A 94 -2.31 14.24 -10.64
C VAL A 94 -3.10 13.06 -10.10
N TYR A 95 -3.95 13.28 -9.10
CA TYR A 95 -4.80 12.26 -8.51
C TYR A 95 -5.68 11.56 -9.56
N ASN A 96 -6.45 12.35 -10.34
CA ASN A 96 -7.37 11.81 -11.34
C ASN A 96 -6.63 11.10 -12.48
N ASN A 97 -5.50 11.66 -12.94
CA ASN A 97 -4.72 11.02 -13.99
C ASN A 97 -4.06 9.72 -13.54
N LEU A 98 -3.55 9.68 -12.31
CA LEU A 98 -2.93 8.48 -11.77
C LEU A 98 -3.94 7.34 -11.63
N LEU A 99 -5.13 7.62 -11.11
CA LEU A 99 -6.23 6.66 -11.04
C LEU A 99 -6.59 6.11 -12.42
N ARG A 100 -6.86 7.01 -13.37
CA ARG A 100 -7.22 6.63 -14.75
C ARG A 100 -6.16 5.73 -15.41
N LEU A 101 -4.88 6.05 -15.22
CA LEU A 101 -3.79 5.25 -15.78
C LEU A 101 -3.71 3.86 -15.15
N LYS A 102 -3.88 3.77 -13.83
CA LYS A 102 -3.81 2.50 -13.10
C LYS A 102 -5.04 1.63 -13.28
N GLU A 103 -6.22 2.22 -13.44
CA GLU A 103 -7.43 1.50 -13.84
C GLU A 103 -7.25 0.83 -15.20
N LYS A 104 -6.71 1.56 -16.18
CA LYS A 104 -6.41 1.00 -17.50
C LYS A 104 -5.41 -0.15 -17.44
N GLU A 105 -4.33 0.01 -16.67
CA GLU A 105 -3.32 -1.05 -16.44
C GLU A 105 -3.96 -2.30 -15.81
N TRP A 106 -4.86 -2.11 -14.83
CA TRP A 106 -5.57 -3.21 -14.19
C TRP A 106 -6.54 -3.91 -15.14
N ASP A 107 -7.28 -3.15 -15.96
CA ASP A 107 -8.22 -3.68 -16.96
C ASP A 107 -7.52 -4.49 -18.04
N GLU A 108 -6.33 -4.05 -18.47
CA GLU A 108 -5.47 -4.81 -19.39
C GLU A 108 -5.01 -6.13 -18.76
N PHE A 109 -4.53 -6.10 -17.51
CA PHE A 109 -4.08 -7.31 -16.81
C PHE A 109 -5.19 -8.33 -16.60
N ARG A 110 -6.36 -7.91 -16.09
CA ARG A 110 -7.46 -8.84 -15.76
C ARG A 110 -8.14 -9.46 -16.98
N SER A 111 -7.93 -8.88 -18.17
CA SER A 111 -8.47 -9.39 -19.43
C SER A 111 -7.48 -10.30 -20.16
N HIS A 112 -6.27 -10.46 -19.63
CA HIS A 112 -5.23 -11.31 -20.17
C HIS A 112 -5.39 -12.75 -19.67
N VAL A 113 -5.27 -13.72 -20.58
CA VAL A 113 -5.18 -15.15 -20.23
C VAL A 113 -3.72 -15.48 -20.00
N THR A 114 -3.39 -15.88 -18.78
CA THR A 114 -2.03 -16.18 -18.34
C THR A 114 -1.63 -17.61 -18.68
N ASP A 115 -0.32 -17.86 -18.84
CA ASP A 115 0.21 -19.22 -19.04
C ASP A 115 -0.21 -20.18 -17.93
N TRP A 116 -0.33 -19.70 -16.68
CA TRP A 116 -0.81 -20.51 -15.55
C TRP A 116 -2.25 -21.02 -15.78
N GLU A 117 -3.12 -20.20 -16.35
CA GLU A 117 -4.50 -20.62 -16.65
C GLU A 117 -4.52 -21.64 -17.80
N ILE A 118 -3.69 -21.44 -18.82
CA ILE A 118 -3.55 -22.38 -19.94
C ILE A 118 -3.09 -23.74 -19.43
N ASP A 119 -1.97 -23.78 -18.70
CA ASP A 119 -1.38 -25.00 -18.15
C ASP A 119 -2.34 -25.73 -17.18
N ARG A 120 -3.21 -24.98 -16.48
CA ARG A 120 -4.12 -25.54 -15.50
C ARG A 120 -5.41 -26.08 -16.10
N TYR A 121 -5.94 -25.44 -17.14
CA TYR A 121 -7.31 -25.67 -17.58
C TYR A 121 -7.43 -26.22 -19.01
N LEU A 122 -6.47 -25.97 -19.91
CA LEU A 122 -6.59 -26.34 -21.33
C LEU A 122 -6.68 -27.86 -21.57
N ASP A 123 -5.97 -28.66 -20.78
CA ASP A 123 -5.99 -30.14 -20.90
C ASP A 123 -7.08 -30.80 -20.05
N ILE A 124 -7.71 -30.04 -19.13
CA ILE A 124 -8.74 -30.55 -18.21
C ILE A 124 -10.14 -30.37 -18.81
N TYR A 125 -10.35 -29.31 -19.61
CA TYR A 125 -11.63 -28.92 -20.20
C TYR A 125 -11.50 -28.70 -21.69
#